data_AF-A0A6C0AUF6-F1
#
_entry.id   AF-A0A6C0AUF6-F1
#
_cell.length_a   1.000
_cell.length_b   1.000
_cell.length_c   1.000
_cell.angle_alpha   90.00
_cell.angle_beta   90.00
_cell.angle_gamma   90.00
#
_symmetry.space_group_name_H-M   'P 1'
#
loop_
_entity.id
_entity.type
_entity.pdbx_description
1 polymer ?
#
loop_
_entity_poly.entity_id
_entity_poly.type
_entity_poly.pdbx_seq_one_letter_code
_entity_poly.pdbx_strand_id
1 'polypeptide(L)'
;MATVCLNHLNYIAIIILYCVCFYFINQPYTEIVGFSILFVVNTAFMLFFGSQYQTFHFDNNKLFYEGQIAFFSVIIGLVFHFVSLILMIMMISTLQIKYTKTEGTPIKLTGQYRDQMETFKSNMIAIFVMIFVILIWFFFGYNINISHPILQKIVPGIIIILSLIVIAISSWQVSISNAFSLLQYRQLTAG
;
A
#
# COMPACT_ATOMS: atom_id res chain seq x y z
N MET A 1 -25.03 -3.55 20.22
CA MET A 1 -24.20 -4.78 20.37
C MET A 1 -23.91 -5.46 19.03
N ALA A 2 -24.91 -5.73 18.17
CA ALA A 2 -24.69 -6.40 16.88
C ALA A 2 -23.74 -5.65 15.93
N THR A 3 -23.84 -4.32 15.84
CA THR A 3 -22.96 -3.46 15.01
C THR A 3 -21.49 -3.48 15.45
N VAL A 4 -21.24 -3.54 16.77
CA VAL A 4 -19.89 -3.62 17.33
C VAL A 4 -19.28 -4.99 17.03
N CYS A 5 -20.04 -6.08 17.19
CA CYS A 5 -19.57 -7.43 16.89
C CYS A 5 -19.25 -7.62 15.39
N LEU A 6 -20.07 -7.04 14.51
CA LEU A 6 -19.83 -7.03 13.07
C LEU A 6 -18.53 -6.30 12.70
N ASN A 7 -18.25 -5.17 13.36
CA ASN A 7 -17.00 -4.44 13.15
C ASN A 7 -15.76 -5.25 13.59
N HIS A 8 -15.84 -6.00 14.70
CA HIS A 8 -14.73 -6.85 15.16
C HIS A 8 -14.40 -7.99 14.20
N LEU A 9 -15.43 -8.65 13.65
CA LEU A 9 -15.26 -9.68 12.63
C LEU A 9 -14.64 -9.12 11.34
N ASN A 10 -15.05 -7.92 10.93
CA ASN A 10 -14.47 -7.25 9.76
C ASN A 10 -12.95 -7.00 9.94
N TYR A 11 -12.49 -6.58 11.12
CA TYR A 11 -11.05 -6.41 11.39
C TYR A 11 -10.28 -7.72 11.26
N ILE A 12 -10.79 -8.78 11.87
CA ILE A 12 -10.15 -10.10 11.82
C ILE A 12 -10.08 -10.61 10.38
N ALA A 13 -11.18 -10.47 9.62
CA ALA A 13 -11.22 -10.85 8.22
C ALA A 13 -10.20 -10.08 7.38
N ILE A 14 -10.05 -8.77 7.61
CA ILE A 14 -9.08 -7.93 6.90
C ILE A 14 -7.64 -8.33 7.24
N ILE A 15 -7.33 -8.61 8.52
CA ILE A 15 -6.01 -9.09 8.93
C ILE A 15 -5.68 -10.43 8.25
N ILE A 16 -6.61 -11.38 8.25
CA ILE A 16 -6.43 -12.68 7.57
C ILE A 16 -6.17 -12.45 6.08
N LEU A 17 -6.92 -11.56 5.44
CA LEU A 17 -6.77 -11.25 4.03
C LEU A 17 -5.40 -10.62 3.71
N TYR A 18 -4.87 -9.79 4.60
CA TYR A 18 -3.50 -9.27 4.51
C TYR A 18 -2.45 -10.39 4.56
N CYS A 19 -2.58 -11.32 5.52
CA CYS A 19 -1.67 -12.47 5.62
C CYS A 19 -1.70 -13.33 4.35
N VAL A 20 -2.89 -13.57 3.79
CA VAL A 20 -3.06 -14.29 2.52
C VAL A 20 -2.40 -13.54 1.36
N CYS A 21 -2.57 -12.22 1.27
CA CYS A 21 -1.90 -11.41 0.25
C CYS A 21 -0.38 -11.49 0.34
N PHE A 22 0.19 -11.38 1.55
CA PHE A 22 1.64 -11.51 1.75
C PHE A 22 2.16 -12.91 1.41
N TYR A 23 1.37 -13.95 1.65
CA TYR A 23 1.72 -15.30 1.19
C TYR A 23 1.83 -15.33 -0.35
N PHE A 24 0.82 -14.85 -1.09
CA PHE A 24 0.84 -14.84 -2.55
C PHE A 24 1.90 -13.91 -3.16
N ILE A 25 2.25 -12.80 -2.50
CA ILE A 25 3.32 -11.90 -2.95
C ILE A 25 4.70 -12.59 -2.89
N ASN A 26 4.88 -13.56 -1.98
CA ASN A 26 6.14 -14.28 -1.84
C ASN A 26 6.22 -15.54 -2.72
N GLN A 27 5.11 -15.98 -3.30
CA GLN A 27 5.08 -17.09 -4.24
C GLN A 27 5.47 -16.61 -5.64
N PRO A 28 6.29 -17.40 -6.38
CA PRO A 28 6.73 -17.03 -7.71
C PRO A 28 5.54 -16.96 -8.68
N TYR A 29 5.58 -16.01 -9.60
CA TYR A 29 4.57 -15.78 -10.65
C TYR A 29 3.21 -15.28 -10.18
N THR A 30 2.97 -15.17 -8.87
CA THR A 30 1.72 -14.64 -8.31
C THR A 30 1.87 -13.27 -7.65
N GLU A 31 3.05 -12.65 -7.76
CA GLU A 31 3.39 -11.43 -7.04
C GLU A 31 2.47 -10.27 -7.39
N ILE A 32 2.23 -10.05 -8.70
CA ILE A 32 1.36 -8.98 -9.21
C ILE A 32 -0.07 -9.17 -8.73
N VAL A 33 -0.57 -10.41 -8.77
CA VAL A 33 -1.93 -10.74 -8.33
C VAL A 33 -2.05 -10.45 -6.83
N GLY A 34 -1.07 -10.88 -6.04
CA GLY A 34 -0.99 -10.58 -4.61
C GLY A 34 -0.99 -9.07 -4.33
N PHE A 35 -0.21 -8.28 -5.07
CA PHE A 35 -0.22 -6.83 -4.95
C PHE A 35 -1.54 -6.18 -5.37
N SER A 36 -2.19 -6.69 -6.42
CA SER A 36 -3.45 -6.16 -6.91
C SER A 36 -4.57 -6.39 -5.89
N ILE A 37 -4.63 -7.59 -5.31
CA ILE A 37 -5.57 -7.91 -4.22
C ILE A 37 -5.24 -7.04 -3.00
N LEU A 38 -3.98 -6.94 -2.60
CA LEU A 38 -3.57 -6.11 -1.45
C LEU A 38 -3.96 -4.64 -1.61
N PHE A 39 -3.85 -4.10 -2.83
CA PHE A 39 -4.30 -2.75 -3.17
C PHE A 39 -5.81 -2.59 -3.04
N VAL A 40 -6.60 -3.55 -3.55
CA VAL A 40 -8.06 -3.55 -3.42
C VAL A 40 -8.47 -3.62 -1.96
N VAL A 41 -7.82 -4.47 -1.17
CA VAL A 41 -8.08 -4.62 0.27
C VAL A 41 -7.78 -3.33 1.02
N ASN A 42 -6.64 -2.69 0.74
CA ASN A 42 -6.29 -1.39 1.32
C ASN A 42 -7.31 -0.30 0.96
N THR A 43 -7.74 -0.26 -0.29
CA THR A 43 -8.72 0.71 -0.77
C THR A 43 -10.08 0.47 -0.12
N ALA A 44 -10.53 -0.78 -0.04
CA ALA A 44 -11.77 -1.15 0.64
C ALA A 44 -11.72 -0.81 2.13
N PHE A 45 -10.58 -1.07 2.79
CA PHE A 45 -10.35 -0.68 4.18
C PHE A 45 -10.47 0.84 4.31
N MET A 46 -9.72 1.61 3.52
CA MET A 46 -9.76 3.07 3.55
C MET A 46 -11.18 3.63 3.31
N LEU A 47 -11.92 3.11 2.32
CA LEU A 47 -13.29 3.56 2.03
C LEU A 47 -14.27 3.22 3.15
N PHE A 48 -14.18 2.01 3.72
CA PHE A 48 -15.00 1.59 4.84
C PHE A 48 -14.77 2.53 6.04
N PHE A 49 -13.51 2.84 6.38
CA PHE A 49 -13.20 3.76 7.49
C PHE A 49 -13.47 5.22 7.17
N GLY A 50 -13.24 5.65 5.92
CA GLY A 50 -13.59 6.98 5.45
C GLY A 50 -15.09 7.25 5.54
N SER A 51 -15.94 6.25 5.34
CA SER A 51 -17.39 6.41 5.53
C SER A 51 -17.79 6.66 7.00
N GLN A 52 -17.04 6.10 7.94
CA GLN A 52 -17.23 6.33 9.38
C GLN A 52 -16.61 7.65 9.85
N TYR A 53 -15.87 8.36 9.00
CA TYR A 53 -15.25 9.64 9.34
C TYR A 53 -16.29 10.75 9.59
N GLN A 54 -17.41 10.74 8.84
CA GLN A 54 -18.43 11.78 8.91
C GLN A 54 -19.20 11.82 10.25
N THR A 55 -19.16 10.74 11.03
CA THR A 55 -19.84 10.63 12.33
C THR A 55 -18.98 11.04 13.52
N PHE A 56 -17.69 11.33 13.32
CA PHE A 56 -16.85 11.89 14.38
C PHE A 56 -17.10 13.39 14.51
N HIS A 57 -17.74 13.79 15.62
CA HIS A 57 -18.02 15.19 15.90
C HIS A 57 -16.74 16.04 15.86
N PHE A 58 -16.79 17.04 14.99
CA PHE A 58 -15.74 18.01 14.68
C PHE A 58 -15.55 19.03 15.80
N ASP A 59 -15.21 18.57 17.01
CA ASP A 59 -14.75 19.46 18.07
C ASP A 59 -13.30 19.87 17.80
N ASN A 60 -12.97 21.14 18.09
CA ASN A 60 -11.73 21.88 17.79
C ASN A 60 -10.42 21.31 18.40
N ASN A 61 -10.27 20.00 18.53
CA ASN A 61 -9.13 19.34 19.14
C ASN A 61 -8.00 19.13 18.11
N LYS A 62 -6.75 19.41 18.51
CA LYS A 62 -5.54 19.22 17.67
C LYS A 62 -5.43 17.83 17.03
N LEU A 63 -5.91 16.78 17.71
CA LEU A 63 -5.97 15.39 17.22
C LEU A 63 -6.75 15.25 15.90
N PHE A 64 -7.68 16.17 15.64
CA PHE A 64 -8.48 16.22 14.42
C PHE A 64 -7.64 16.56 13.18
N TYR A 65 -6.79 17.59 13.27
CA TYR A 65 -5.91 17.99 12.17
C TYR A 65 -4.87 16.92 11.85
N GLU A 66 -4.35 16.25 12.88
CA GLU A 66 -3.36 15.18 12.74
C GLU A 66 -3.97 13.95 12.04
N GLY A 67 -5.22 13.60 12.39
CA GLY A 67 -5.97 12.54 11.71
C GLY A 67 -6.24 12.84 10.23
N GLN A 68 -6.53 14.10 9.88
CA GLN A 68 -6.73 14.49 8.48
C GLN A 68 -5.46 14.31 7.64
N ILE A 69 -4.32 14.79 8.13
CA ILE A 69 -3.03 14.65 7.45
C ILE A 69 -2.73 13.16 7.20
N ALA A 70 -2.97 12.32 8.21
CA ALA A 70 -2.80 10.88 8.10
C ALA A 70 -3.72 10.28 7.03
N PHE A 71 -5.00 10.62 7.02
CA PHE A 71 -5.95 10.14 6.03
C PHE A 71 -5.59 10.59 4.60
N PHE A 72 -5.22 11.85 4.40
CA PHE A 72 -4.76 12.36 3.11
C PHE A 72 -3.48 11.67 2.63
N SER A 73 -2.55 11.36 3.54
CA SER A 73 -1.33 10.63 3.19
C SER A 73 -1.63 9.25 2.64
N VAL A 74 -2.65 8.56 3.18
CA VAL A 74 -3.11 7.26 2.67
C VAL A 74 -3.70 7.41 1.28
N ILE A 75 -4.56 8.42 1.03
CA ILE A 75 -5.13 8.67 -0.30
C ILE A 75 -4.02 8.90 -1.33
N ILE A 76 -3.11 9.82 -1.04
CA ILE A 76 -1.99 10.16 -1.94
C ILE A 76 -1.11 8.93 -2.18
N GLY A 77 -0.79 8.19 -1.12
CA GLY A 77 -0.03 6.93 -1.21
C GLY A 77 -0.72 5.92 -2.13
N LEU A 78 -2.02 5.69 -1.96
CA LEU A 78 -2.79 4.77 -2.81
C LEU A 78 -2.79 5.19 -4.27
N VAL A 79 -2.91 6.49 -4.58
CA VAL A 79 -2.81 6.98 -5.97
C VAL A 79 -1.43 6.66 -6.57
N PHE A 80 -0.35 6.92 -5.84
CA PHE A 80 1.00 6.59 -6.31
C PHE A 80 1.21 5.08 -6.47
N HIS A 81 0.64 4.27 -5.59
CA HIS A 81 0.69 2.82 -5.71
C HIS A 81 -0.10 2.28 -6.89
N PHE A 82 -1.26 2.88 -7.18
CA PHE A 82 -2.03 2.55 -8.38
C PHE A 82 -1.21 2.81 -9.65
N VAL A 83 -0.59 4.00 -9.75
CA VAL A 83 0.30 4.34 -10.88
C VAL A 83 1.47 3.35 -10.97
N SER A 84 2.12 3.05 -9.83
CA SER A 84 3.25 2.11 -9.79
C SER A 84 2.86 0.69 -10.23
N LEU A 85 1.66 0.22 -9.86
CA LEU A 85 1.14 -1.09 -10.29
C LEU A 85 0.88 -1.14 -11.79
N ILE A 86 0.29 -0.08 -12.36
CA ILE A 86 0.08 0.00 -13.81
C ILE A 86 1.43 -0.08 -14.55
N LEU A 87 2.42 0.69 -14.12
CA LEU A 87 3.76 0.68 -14.71
C LEU A 87 4.39 -0.73 -14.67
N MET A 88 4.25 -1.44 -13.55
CA MET A 88 4.75 -2.81 -13.44
C MET A 88 3.99 -3.80 -14.35
N ILE A 89 2.66 -3.73 -14.40
CA ILE A 89 1.83 -4.62 -15.24
C ILE A 89 2.18 -4.44 -16.71
N MET A 90 2.31 -3.19 -17.18
CA MET A 90 2.70 -2.91 -18.57
C MET A 90 4.05 -3.54 -18.92
N MET A 91 5.01 -3.45 -18.00
CA MET A 91 6.34 -4.01 -18.20
C MET A 91 6.30 -5.54 -18.26
N ILE A 92 5.65 -6.20 -17.29
CA ILE A 92 5.61 -7.66 -17.24
C ILE A 92 4.90 -8.23 -18.47
N SER A 93 3.80 -7.59 -18.88
CA SER A 93 3.08 -7.96 -20.12
C SER A 93 3.99 -7.84 -21.35
N THR A 94 4.83 -6.82 -21.41
CA THR A 94 5.77 -6.63 -22.53
C THR A 94 6.90 -7.65 -22.52
N LEU A 95 7.48 -7.92 -21.34
CA LEU A 95 8.47 -8.99 -21.19
C LEU A 95 7.86 -10.33 -21.57
N GLN A 96 6.59 -10.59 -21.23
CA GLN A 96 5.87 -11.79 -21.66
C GLN A 96 5.84 -11.91 -23.17
N ILE A 97 5.47 -10.84 -23.88
CA ILE A 97 5.40 -10.85 -25.34
C ILE A 97 6.79 -11.11 -25.96
N LYS A 98 7.86 -10.56 -25.40
CA LYS A 98 9.23 -10.75 -25.89
C LYS A 98 9.76 -12.17 -25.63
N TYR A 99 9.65 -12.64 -24.39
CA TYR A 99 10.19 -13.95 -23.98
C TYR A 99 9.36 -15.13 -24.46
N THR A 100 8.03 -14.98 -24.63
CA THR A 100 7.20 -16.04 -25.22
C THR A 100 7.64 -16.36 -26.66
N LYS A 101 8.19 -15.37 -27.39
CA LYS A 101 8.71 -15.57 -28.75
C LYS A 101 10.07 -16.28 -28.78
N THR A 102 10.86 -16.25 -27.70
CA THR A 102 12.22 -16.79 -27.66
C THR A 102 12.37 -18.04 -26.81
N GLU A 103 11.72 -18.13 -25.64
CA GLU A 103 11.96 -19.19 -24.63
C GLU A 103 10.68 -19.88 -24.09
N GLY A 104 9.48 -19.45 -24.52
CA GLY A 104 8.20 -20.02 -24.06
C GLY A 104 7.70 -19.47 -22.72
N THR A 105 6.78 -20.18 -22.07
CA THR A 105 6.19 -19.83 -20.75
C THR A 105 6.55 -20.87 -19.68
N PRO A 106 6.71 -20.50 -18.40
CA PRO A 106 6.58 -19.17 -17.79
C PRO A 106 7.87 -18.33 -17.83
N ILE A 107 7.71 -17.00 -17.80
CA ILE A 107 8.81 -16.03 -17.85
C ILE A 107 9.63 -16.10 -16.57
N LYS A 108 10.91 -16.50 -16.65
CA LYS A 108 11.85 -16.31 -15.55
C LYS A 108 12.55 -14.97 -15.72
N LEU A 109 12.24 -14.01 -14.84
CA LEU A 109 12.96 -12.73 -14.76
C LEU A 109 14.41 -13.01 -14.34
N THR A 110 15.39 -12.58 -15.15
CA THR A 110 16.83 -12.73 -14.87
C THR A 110 17.55 -11.39 -14.88
N GLY A 111 18.66 -11.32 -14.14
CA GLY A 111 19.52 -10.13 -14.05
C GLY A 111 18.79 -8.90 -13.48
N GLN A 112 19.02 -7.74 -14.11
CA GLN A 112 18.54 -6.43 -13.62
C GLN A 112 17.02 -6.37 -13.43
N TYR A 113 16.23 -7.09 -14.24
CA TYR A 113 14.77 -7.12 -14.10
C TYR A 113 14.31 -7.82 -12.82
N ARG A 114 15.05 -8.85 -12.37
CA ARG A 114 14.75 -9.54 -11.13
C ARG A 114 15.07 -8.66 -9.92
N ASP A 115 16.24 -8.02 -9.92
CA ASP A 115 16.68 -7.17 -8.81
C ASP A 115 15.74 -5.97 -8.62
N GLN A 116 15.28 -5.37 -9.72
CA GLN A 116 14.30 -4.29 -9.69
C GLN A 116 12.91 -4.76 -9.23
N MET A 117 12.48 -5.95 -9.63
CA MET A 117 11.24 -6.57 -9.14
C MET A 117 11.30 -6.88 -7.64
N GLU A 118 12.42 -7.40 -7.14
CA GLU A 118 12.62 -7.66 -5.71
C GLU A 118 12.64 -6.36 -4.89
N THR A 119 13.31 -5.32 -5.39
CA THR A 119 13.31 -3.98 -4.78
C THR A 119 11.90 -3.40 -4.75
N PHE A 120 11.19 -3.47 -5.88
CA PHE A 120 9.80 -3.04 -5.96
C PHE A 120 8.95 -3.78 -4.92
N LYS A 121 9.10 -5.12 -4.84
CA LYS A 121 8.33 -5.98 -3.96
C LYS A 121 8.52 -5.59 -2.49
N SER A 122 9.77 -5.47 -2.07
CA SER A 122 10.12 -5.09 -0.69
C SER A 122 9.53 -3.74 -0.31
N ASN A 123 9.66 -2.74 -1.19
CA ASN A 123 9.13 -1.40 -0.94
C ASN A 123 7.60 -1.38 -0.87
N MET A 124 6.91 -2.06 -1.80
CA MET A 124 5.45 -2.13 -1.78
C MET A 124 4.91 -2.78 -0.51
N ILE A 125 5.51 -3.90 -0.08
CA ILE A 125 5.12 -4.55 1.19
C ILE A 125 5.29 -3.57 2.35
N ALA A 126 6.45 -2.94 2.47
CA ALA A 126 6.73 -2.00 3.56
C ALA A 126 5.70 -0.87 3.60
N ILE A 127 5.37 -0.28 2.46
CA ILE A 127 4.44 0.85 2.42
C ILE A 127 3.00 0.42 2.72
N PHE A 128 2.55 -0.73 2.20
CA PHE A 128 1.23 -1.25 2.55
C PHE A 128 1.09 -1.59 4.03
N VAL A 129 2.15 -2.09 4.68
CA VAL A 129 2.17 -2.28 6.14
C VAL A 129 2.08 -0.93 6.87
N MET A 130 2.81 0.09 6.42
CA MET A 130 2.74 1.42 7.02
C MET A 130 1.34 2.04 6.87
N ILE A 131 0.72 1.95 5.69
CA ILE A 131 -0.65 2.40 5.44
C ILE A 131 -1.62 1.66 6.36
N PHE A 132 -1.47 0.34 6.53
CA PHE A 132 -2.29 -0.45 7.43
C PHE A 132 -2.20 0.02 8.88
N VAL A 133 -0.99 0.29 9.36
CA VAL A 133 -0.75 0.82 10.72
C VAL A 133 -1.41 2.19 10.90
N ILE A 134 -1.28 3.09 9.92
CA ILE A 134 -1.92 4.41 9.94
C ILE A 134 -3.45 4.27 10.02
N LEU A 135 -4.04 3.38 9.22
CA LEU A 135 -5.49 3.17 9.19
C LEU A 135 -6.01 2.52 10.48
N ILE A 136 -5.28 1.57 11.08
CA ILE A 136 -5.60 1.02 12.40
C ILE A 136 -5.53 2.10 13.47
N TRP A 137 -4.46 2.91 13.49
CA TRP A 137 -4.33 3.98 14.46
C TRP A 137 -5.46 5.00 14.33
N PHE A 138 -5.82 5.37 13.12
CA PHE A 138 -6.92 6.30 12.87
C PHE A 138 -8.23 5.78 13.51
N PHE A 139 -8.49 4.48 13.43
CA PHE A 139 -9.71 3.89 13.99
C PHE A 139 -9.66 3.68 15.52
N PHE A 140 -8.60 3.09 16.04
CA PHE A 140 -8.50 2.77 17.47
C PHE A 140 -7.99 3.96 18.29
N GLY A 141 -7.04 4.73 17.76
CA GLY A 141 -6.40 5.85 18.45
C GLY A 141 -7.35 7.00 18.76
N TYR A 142 -8.39 7.23 17.95
CA TYR A 142 -9.43 8.21 18.25
C TYR A 142 -10.34 7.76 19.42
N ASN A 143 -10.58 6.46 19.54
CA ASN A 143 -11.46 5.89 20.57
C ASN A 143 -10.74 5.55 21.88
N ILE A 144 -9.40 5.43 21.87
CA ILE A 144 -8.61 5.18 23.07
C ILE A 144 -8.37 6.52 23.76
N ASN A 145 -9.05 6.73 24.89
CA ASN A 145 -8.75 7.83 25.79
C ASN A 145 -7.42 7.54 26.51
N ILE A 146 -6.30 7.80 25.84
CA ILE A 146 -4.95 7.56 26.37
C ILE A 146 -4.82 8.39 27.65
N SER A 147 -4.88 7.76 28.82
CA SER A 147 -4.94 8.49 30.10
C SER A 147 -3.62 9.20 30.46
N HIS A 148 -2.52 8.84 29.77
CA HIS A 148 -1.21 9.43 30.00
C HIS A 148 -0.95 10.64 29.08
N PRO A 149 -0.68 11.84 29.65
CA PRO A 149 -0.55 13.09 28.88
C PRO A 149 0.66 13.14 27.93
N ILE A 150 1.70 12.34 28.20
CA ILE A 150 2.88 12.23 27.34
C ILE A 150 2.55 11.41 26.08
N LEU A 151 1.88 10.26 26.27
CA LEU A 151 1.50 9.37 25.18
C LEU A 151 0.48 10.03 24.23
N GLN A 152 -0.40 10.88 24.76
CA GLN A 152 -1.34 11.70 23.95
C GLN A 152 -0.64 12.62 22.94
N LYS A 153 0.62 13.00 23.17
CA LYS A 153 1.39 13.87 22.25
C LYS A 153 2.35 13.10 21.36
N ILE A 154 2.98 12.05 21.89
CA ILE A 154 3.99 11.28 21.15
C ILE A 154 3.34 10.44 20.05
N VAL A 155 2.24 9.76 20.36
CA VAL A 155 1.63 8.80 19.43
C VAL A 155 1.15 9.49 18.14
N PRO A 156 0.41 10.62 18.18
CA PRO A 156 0.03 11.31 16.95
C PRO A 156 1.24 11.87 16.17
N GLY A 157 2.27 12.36 16.88
CA GLY A 157 3.51 12.83 16.25
C GLY A 157 4.22 11.75 15.45
N ILE A 158 4.28 10.52 15.97
CA ILE A 158 4.83 9.36 15.25
C ILE A 158 4.02 9.08 13.98
N ILE A 159 2.70 9.19 14.04
CA ILE A 159 1.83 8.91 12.89
C ILE A 159 2.02 9.96 11.79
N ILE A 160 2.17 11.25 12.14
CA ILE A 160 2.47 12.29 11.15
C ILE A 160 3.80 12.00 10.45
N ILE A 161 4.84 11.63 11.21
CA ILE A 161 6.14 11.27 10.64
C ILE A 161 5.98 10.06 9.70
N LEU A 162 5.23 9.04 10.12
CA LEU A 162 4.96 7.86 9.31
C LEU A 162 4.22 8.20 8.01
N SER A 163 3.24 9.10 8.08
CA SER A 163 2.51 9.62 6.92
C SER A 163 3.40 10.35 5.92
N LEU A 164 4.34 11.17 6.39
CA LEU A 164 5.32 11.83 5.53
C LEU A 164 6.27 10.80 4.88
N ILE A 165 6.70 9.79 5.64
CA ILE A 165 7.52 8.69 5.13
C ILE A 165 6.77 7.91 4.04
N VAL A 166 5.48 7.61 4.24
CA VAL A 166 4.64 6.96 3.22
C VAL A 166 4.65 7.78 1.93
N ILE A 167 4.37 9.08 2.00
CA ILE A 167 4.37 9.94 0.80
C ILE A 167 5.74 9.94 0.11
N ALA A 168 6.83 10.07 0.87
CA ALA A 168 8.18 10.12 0.33
C ALA A 168 8.58 8.80 -0.37
N ILE A 169 8.36 7.66 0.31
CA ILE A 169 8.69 6.35 -0.25
C ILE A 169 7.74 6.01 -1.41
N SER A 170 6.45 6.32 -1.34
CA SER A 170 5.52 6.12 -2.47
C SER A 170 5.94 6.94 -3.70
N SER A 171 6.39 8.18 -3.52
CA SER A 171 6.91 9.02 -4.61
C SER A 171 8.18 8.42 -5.21
N TRP A 172 9.09 7.94 -4.36
CA TRP A 172 10.30 7.26 -4.81
C TRP A 172 9.98 5.95 -5.55
N GLN A 173 8.97 5.19 -5.09
CA GLN A 173 8.50 3.97 -5.74
C GLN A 173 7.98 4.24 -7.15
N VAL A 174 7.23 5.34 -7.35
CA VAL A 174 6.79 5.76 -8.69
C VAL A 174 7.99 6.06 -9.57
N SER A 175 9.01 6.74 -9.04
CA SER A 175 10.25 7.03 -9.79
C SER A 175 10.98 5.74 -10.20
N ILE A 176 11.12 4.77 -9.30
CA ILE A 176 11.70 3.45 -9.61
C ILE A 176 10.88 2.75 -10.69
N SER A 177 9.55 2.72 -10.55
CA SER A 177 8.65 2.08 -11.50
C SER A 177 8.70 2.73 -12.88
N ASN A 178 8.83 4.06 -12.92
CA ASN A 178 8.99 4.81 -14.17
C ASN A 178 10.34 4.51 -14.83
N ALA A 179 11.44 4.56 -14.07
CA ALA A 179 12.77 4.16 -14.58
C ALA A 179 12.75 2.72 -15.11
N PHE A 180 12.02 1.84 -14.46
CA PHE A 180 11.86 0.44 -14.86
C PHE A 180 11.10 0.31 -16.19
N SER A 181 10.01 1.07 -16.36
CA SER A 181 9.28 1.14 -17.64
C SER A 181 10.09 1.78 -18.78
N LEU A 182 11.05 2.67 -18.49
CA LEU A 182 11.92 3.28 -19.50
C LEU A 182 13.01 2.32 -19.99
N LEU A 183 13.51 1.42 -19.12
CA LEU A 183 14.45 0.36 -19.52
C LEU A 183 13.83 -0.57 -20.57
N GLN A 184 12.52 -0.82 -20.47
CA GLN A 184 11.76 -1.54 -21.50
C GLN A 184 11.79 -0.79 -22.85
N TYR A 185 11.51 0.51 -22.87
CA TYR A 185 11.41 1.28 -24.12
C TYR A 185 12.74 1.29 -24.89
N ARG A 186 13.86 1.50 -24.19
CA ARG A 186 15.20 1.54 -24.79
C ARG A 186 15.62 0.22 -25.43
N GLN A 187 15.19 -0.92 -24.89
CA GLN A 187 15.47 -2.22 -25.48
C GLN A 187 14.55 -2.60 -26.63
N LEU A 188 13.35 -2.03 -26.71
CA LEU A 188 12.45 -2.23 -27.86
C LEU A 188 12.90 -1.45 -29.10
N THR A 189 13.59 -0.33 -28.92
CA THR A 189 14.13 0.49 -30.02
C THR A 189 15.53 0.10 -30.48
N ALA A 190 16.23 -0.75 -29.72
CA ALA A 190 17.62 -1.14 -29.96
C ALA A 190 17.79 -2.56 -30.56
N GLY A 191 16.69 -3.25 -30.83
CA GLY A 191 16.66 -4.52 -31.58
C GLY A 191 15.88 -4.36 -32.87
#